data_AF-W9YTD3-F1
#
_entry.id   AF-W9YTD3-F1
#
_cell.length_a   1.000
_cell.length_b   1.000
_cell.length_c   1.000
_cell.angle_alpha   90.00
_cell.angle_beta   90.00
_cell.angle_gamma   90.00
#
_symmetry.space_group_name_H-M   'P 1'
#
loop_
_entity.id
_entity.type
_entity.pdbx_description
1 polymer ?
#
loop_
_entity_poly.entity_id
_entity_poly.type
_entity_poly.pdbx_seq_one_letter_code
_entity_poly.pdbx_strand_id
1 'polypeptide(L)'
;MASSRPGLQGTTCPPSQPNYPPYREPPFEVAIERGKSIAKTIADTKGLPENLLREAEELAEYRLPTETVLRFLGNCGDGKSSTINSVLDEEGIACTAACGSAVTLFSVEYRLRQPQHSSAFTVDCALMFGAELGTYLGRLLEDFRQIDLADPQERTADLEGLEADSLTARQVFEIAFGKMDGFDLAMLEHDDDDKSREIAVALLKSYAARLEFRRR
;
A
#
# COMPACT_ATOMS: atom_id res chain seq x y z
N MET A 1 20.83 59.11 -20.64
CA MET A 1 20.57 57.95 -21.50
C MET A 1 19.91 56.87 -20.66
N ALA A 2 18.58 56.82 -20.71
CA ALA A 2 17.77 55.83 -20.02
C ALA A 2 17.70 54.57 -20.89
N SER A 3 18.06 53.42 -20.33
CA SER A 3 17.96 52.13 -21.01
C SER A 3 16.77 51.36 -20.44
N SER A 4 15.75 51.19 -21.28
CA SER A 4 14.48 50.54 -20.99
C SER A 4 14.64 49.03 -20.81
N ARG A 5 14.07 48.46 -19.74
CA ARG A 5 13.89 47.01 -19.60
C ARG A 5 12.70 46.54 -20.44
N PRO A 6 12.82 45.42 -21.18
CA PRO A 6 11.74 44.89 -22.01
C PRO A 6 10.66 44.22 -21.16
N GLY A 7 9.40 44.35 -21.59
CA GLY A 7 8.20 43.93 -20.89
C GLY A 7 8.04 42.42 -20.78
N LEU A 8 7.60 41.98 -19.60
CA LEU A 8 6.99 40.66 -19.39
C LEU A 8 5.59 40.67 -19.99
N GLN A 9 5.45 40.11 -21.20
CA GLN A 9 4.14 39.71 -21.70
C GLN A 9 3.76 38.41 -21.00
N GLY A 10 2.84 38.51 -20.05
CA GLY A 10 2.19 37.36 -19.45
C GLY A 10 1.35 36.65 -20.51
N THR A 11 1.79 35.46 -20.91
CA THR A 11 0.95 34.50 -21.61
C THR A 11 -0.09 34.00 -20.63
N THR A 12 -1.27 34.61 -20.64
CA THR A 12 -2.45 34.08 -19.96
C THR A 12 -2.80 32.75 -20.64
N CYS A 13 -2.39 31.65 -20.01
CA CYS A 13 -2.94 30.33 -20.33
C CYS A 13 -4.45 30.41 -20.06
N PRO A 14 -5.34 30.13 -21.04
CA PRO A 14 -6.77 30.02 -20.74
C PRO A 14 -6.95 28.94 -19.67
N PRO A 15 -7.92 29.10 -18.74
CA PRO A 15 -8.17 28.07 -17.73
C PRO A 15 -8.41 26.75 -18.46
N SER A 16 -7.54 25.78 -18.22
CA SER A 16 -7.73 24.41 -18.67
C SER A 16 -9.13 23.99 -18.21
N GLN A 17 -9.98 23.61 -19.16
CA GLN A 17 -11.26 23.02 -18.79
C GLN A 17 -10.97 21.86 -17.84
N PRO A 18 -11.65 21.79 -16.68
CA PRO A 18 -11.45 20.68 -15.77
C PRO A 18 -11.74 19.39 -16.53
N ASN A 19 -10.69 18.59 -16.72
CA ASN A 19 -10.79 17.28 -17.33
C ASN A 19 -11.38 16.35 -16.28
N TYR A 20 -12.70 16.20 -16.30
CA TYR A 20 -13.38 15.26 -15.43
C TYR A 20 -13.06 13.84 -15.91
N PRO A 21 -12.77 12.89 -15.01
CA PRO A 21 -12.71 11.48 -15.39
C PRO A 21 -14.05 11.08 -16.04
N PRO A 22 -14.07 10.05 -16.92
CA PRO A 22 -15.22 9.72 -17.78
C PRO A 22 -16.55 9.44 -17.05
N TYR A 23 -16.51 9.27 -15.73
CA TYR A 23 -17.66 9.00 -14.85
C TYR A 23 -18.04 10.17 -13.93
N ARG A 24 -17.45 11.35 -14.15
CA ARG A 24 -17.76 12.60 -13.42
C ARG A 24 -18.08 13.75 -14.38
N GLU A 25 -18.29 13.45 -15.65
CA GLU A 25 -18.76 14.47 -16.58
C GLU A 25 -20.23 14.82 -16.27
N PRO A 26 -20.65 16.09 -16.40
CA PRO A 26 -22.03 16.50 -16.15
C PRO A 26 -23.09 15.63 -16.86
N PRO A 27 -22.90 15.18 -18.12
CA PRO A 27 -23.86 14.30 -18.78
C PRO A 27 -24.02 12.94 -18.08
N PHE A 28 -22.93 12.38 -17.54
CA PHE A 28 -22.97 11.10 -16.83
C PHE A 28 -23.73 11.21 -15.51
N GLU A 29 -23.46 12.25 -14.72
CA GLU A 29 -24.17 12.49 -13.45
C GLU A 29 -25.67 12.70 -13.67
N VAL A 30 -26.04 13.46 -14.71
CA VAL A 30 -27.44 13.65 -15.12
C VAL A 30 -28.09 12.33 -15.54
N ALA A 31 -27.36 11.46 -16.25
CA ALA A 31 -27.89 10.16 -16.65
C ALA A 31 -28.13 9.24 -15.45
N ILE A 32 -27.23 9.23 -14.45
CA ILE A 32 -27.40 8.47 -13.20
C ILE A 32 -28.64 8.93 -12.43
N GLU A 33 -28.80 10.24 -12.23
CA GLU A 33 -29.96 10.77 -11.50
C GLU A 33 -31.28 10.52 -12.23
N ARG A 34 -31.28 10.60 -13.57
CA ARG A 34 -32.43 10.20 -14.39
C ARG A 34 -32.75 8.71 -14.22
N GLY A 35 -31.74 7.84 -14.28
CA GLY A 35 -31.90 6.39 -14.09
C GLY A 35 -32.52 6.05 -12.74
N LYS A 36 -32.02 6.67 -11.67
CA LYS A 36 -32.56 6.50 -10.31
C LYS A 36 -34.03 6.95 -10.20
N SER A 37 -34.38 8.07 -10.84
CA SER A 37 -35.76 8.57 -10.87
C SER A 37 -36.71 7.60 -11.59
N ILE A 38 -36.27 7.02 -12.70
CA ILE A 38 -37.02 5.99 -13.43
C ILE A 38 -37.18 4.74 -12.56
N ALA A 39 -36.10 4.25 -11.95
CA ALA A 39 -36.13 3.08 -11.08
C ALA A 39 -37.10 3.27 -9.90
N LYS A 40 -37.08 4.44 -9.26
CA LYS A 40 -38.03 4.80 -8.19
C LYS A 40 -39.49 4.76 -8.66
N THR A 41 -39.76 5.29 -9.86
CA THR A 41 -41.11 5.26 -10.45
C THR A 41 -41.59 3.83 -10.67
N ILE A 42 -40.70 2.92 -11.09
CA ILE A 42 -41.01 1.50 -11.29
C ILE A 42 -41.24 0.82 -9.94
N ALA A 43 -40.40 1.07 -8.93
CA ALA A 43 -40.55 0.52 -7.58
C ALA A 43 -41.89 0.91 -6.92
N ASP A 44 -42.36 2.14 -7.16
CA ASP A 44 -43.65 2.64 -6.64
C ASP A 44 -44.88 2.08 -7.40
N THR A 45 -44.69 1.37 -8.51
CA THR A 45 -45.77 0.88 -9.38
C THR A 45 -46.34 -0.46 -8.90
N LYS A 46 -47.65 -0.51 -8.63
CA LYS A 46 -48.33 -1.73 -8.18
C LYS A 46 -48.58 -2.73 -9.32
N GLY A 47 -48.55 -4.02 -9.00
CA GLY A 47 -48.95 -5.09 -9.92
C GLY A 47 -47.83 -5.56 -10.87
N LEU A 48 -46.59 -5.14 -10.63
CA LEU A 48 -45.41 -5.64 -11.33
C LEU A 48 -44.89 -6.94 -10.69
N PRO A 49 -44.16 -7.77 -11.46
CA PRO A 49 -43.47 -8.93 -10.92
C PRO A 49 -42.47 -8.56 -9.80
N GLU A 50 -42.41 -9.37 -8.73
CA GLU A 50 -41.57 -9.09 -7.55
C GLU A 50 -40.07 -8.94 -7.89
N ASN A 51 -39.56 -9.70 -8.86
CA ASN A 51 -38.18 -9.61 -9.30
C ASN A 51 -37.85 -8.24 -9.94
N LEU A 52 -38.81 -7.66 -10.66
CA LEU A 52 -38.66 -6.34 -11.28
C LEU A 52 -38.74 -5.22 -10.22
N LEU A 53 -39.64 -5.35 -9.25
CA LEU A 53 -39.74 -4.40 -8.14
C LEU A 53 -38.45 -4.39 -7.31
N ARG A 54 -37.89 -5.56 -6.98
CA ARG A 54 -36.63 -5.66 -6.26
C ARG A 54 -35.47 -5.01 -7.01
N GLU A 55 -35.32 -5.28 -8.31
CA GLU A 55 -34.27 -4.67 -9.13
C GLU A 55 -34.45 -3.15 -9.22
N ALA A 56 -35.69 -2.67 -9.33
CA ALA A 56 -36.01 -1.25 -9.32
C ALA A 56 -35.70 -0.57 -7.98
N GLU A 57 -35.94 -1.24 -6.85
CA GLU A 57 -35.54 -0.78 -5.51
C GLU A 57 -34.01 -0.66 -5.40
N GLU A 58 -33.27 -1.70 -5.80
CA GLU A 58 -31.80 -1.71 -5.78
C GLU A 58 -31.22 -0.56 -6.64
N LEU A 59 -31.78 -0.33 -7.84
CA LEU A 59 -31.35 0.75 -8.74
C LEU A 59 -31.76 2.14 -8.25
N ALA A 60 -32.92 2.28 -7.59
CA ALA A 60 -33.36 3.55 -7.00
C ALA A 60 -32.45 3.99 -5.84
N GLU A 61 -31.93 3.02 -5.08
CA GLU A 61 -30.99 3.26 -3.98
C GLU A 61 -29.52 3.34 -4.42
N TYR A 62 -29.23 3.18 -5.71
CA TYR A 62 -27.87 3.23 -6.24
C TYR A 62 -27.15 4.51 -5.83
N ARG A 63 -25.95 4.33 -5.26
CA ARG A 63 -25.01 5.40 -4.93
C ARG A 63 -23.76 5.23 -5.76
N LEU A 64 -23.38 6.27 -6.49
CA LEU A 64 -22.13 6.30 -7.22
C LEU A 64 -20.96 6.17 -6.22
N PRO A 65 -20.00 5.27 -6.43
CA PRO A 65 -18.81 5.20 -5.59
C PRO A 65 -18.10 6.55 -5.55
N THR A 66 -17.84 7.04 -4.33
CA THR A 66 -17.07 8.28 -4.11
C THR A 66 -15.57 8.02 -4.14
N GLU A 67 -15.17 6.76 -3.94
CA GLU A 67 -13.80 6.31 -3.88
C GLU A 67 -13.60 5.13 -4.84
N THR A 68 -12.42 5.06 -5.44
CA THR A 68 -11.96 3.94 -6.24
C THR A 68 -10.61 3.48 -5.69
N VAL A 69 -10.46 2.17 -5.49
CA VAL A 69 -9.20 1.59 -5.05
C VAL A 69 -8.26 1.44 -6.23
N LEU A 70 -7.11 2.09 -6.18
CA LEU A 70 -6.01 1.90 -7.12
C LEU A 70 -4.92 1.07 -6.45
N ARG A 71 -4.44 0.04 -7.15
CA ARG A 71 -3.37 -0.84 -6.64
C ARG A 71 -2.12 -0.68 -7.49
N PHE A 72 -1.02 -0.32 -6.85
CA PHE A 72 0.30 -0.26 -7.46
C PHE A 72 1.00 -1.60 -7.27
N LEU A 73 1.29 -2.30 -8.36
CA LEU A 73 1.98 -3.58 -8.39
C LEU A 73 3.27 -3.43 -9.19
N GLY A 74 4.34 -4.10 -8.77
CA GLY A 74 5.64 -4.03 -9.41
C GLY A 74 6.75 -4.47 -8.46
N ASN A 75 7.92 -4.74 -9.01
CA ASN A 75 9.11 -5.14 -8.27
C ASN A 75 9.61 -4.00 -7.38
N CYS A 76 10.43 -4.33 -6.39
CA CYS A 76 11.15 -3.32 -5.62
C CYS A 76 11.94 -2.41 -6.57
N GLY A 77 11.91 -1.10 -6.32
CA GLY A 77 12.63 -0.13 -7.16
C GLY A 77 11.88 0.38 -8.39
N ASP A 78 10.72 -0.20 -8.77
CA ASP A 78 9.89 0.25 -9.91
C ASP A 78 9.24 1.64 -9.71
N GLY A 79 9.59 2.38 -8.66
CA GLY A 79 9.09 3.73 -8.43
C GLY A 79 7.64 3.82 -7.93
N LYS A 80 7.11 2.74 -7.33
CA LYS A 80 5.75 2.72 -6.75
C LYS A 80 5.54 3.84 -5.73
N SER A 81 6.41 3.94 -4.71
CA SER A 81 6.33 4.99 -3.68
C SER A 81 6.46 6.40 -4.28
N SER A 82 7.34 6.58 -5.27
CA SER A 82 7.50 7.87 -5.95
C SER A 82 6.23 8.26 -6.70
N THR A 83 5.61 7.31 -7.41
CA THR A 83 4.33 7.52 -8.09
C THR A 83 3.22 7.87 -7.11
N ILE A 84 3.16 7.21 -5.96
CA ILE A 84 2.18 7.52 -4.91
C ILE A 84 2.35 8.97 -4.43
N ASN A 85 3.56 9.39 -4.10
CA ASN A 85 3.84 10.77 -3.68
C ASN A 85 3.44 11.79 -4.76
N SER A 86 3.73 11.50 -6.04
CA SER A 86 3.35 12.38 -7.15
C SER A 86 1.83 12.44 -7.37
N VAL A 87 1.11 11.32 -7.20
CA VAL A 87 -0.35 11.28 -7.36
C VAL A 87 -1.07 11.99 -6.21
N LEU A 88 -0.52 11.88 -5.00
CA LEU A 88 -1.07 12.54 -3.81
C LEU A 88 -0.62 14.00 -3.67
N ASP A 89 0.30 14.46 -4.53
CA ASP A 89 0.93 15.78 -4.49
C ASP A 89 1.53 16.13 -3.11
N GLU A 90 2.09 15.12 -2.42
CA GLU A 90 2.72 15.28 -1.12
C GLU A 90 3.99 14.43 -1.07
N GLU A 91 5.13 15.10 -0.85
CA GLU A 91 6.43 14.45 -0.78
C GLU A 91 6.62 13.75 0.57
N GLY A 92 7.11 12.51 0.53
CA GLY A 92 7.49 11.77 1.74
C GLY A 92 6.34 11.05 2.46
N ILE A 93 5.11 11.07 1.93
CA ILE A 93 4.01 10.23 2.44
C ILE A 93 4.35 8.74 2.31
N ALA A 94 4.71 8.32 1.09
CA ALA A 94 5.24 7.02 0.81
C ALA A 94 6.76 7.08 0.94
N CYS A 95 7.32 6.22 1.79
CA CYS A 95 8.76 6.15 1.99
C CYS A 95 9.46 5.82 0.66
N THR A 96 10.33 6.73 0.21
CA THR A 96 11.15 6.62 -0.99
C THR A 96 12.62 6.31 -0.67
N ALA A 97 13.03 6.41 0.61
CA ALA A 97 14.43 6.35 1.01
C ALA A 97 14.70 5.34 2.14
N ALA A 98 15.32 4.22 1.76
CA ALA A 98 16.49 3.67 2.43
C ALA A 98 17.28 2.86 1.38
N CYS A 99 18.50 3.29 1.06
CA CYS A 99 19.50 2.54 0.29
C CYS A 99 19.01 1.76 -0.96
N GLY A 100 18.66 2.44 -2.05
CA GLY A 100 18.58 1.80 -3.37
C GLY A 100 17.49 0.75 -3.59
N SER A 101 16.69 0.39 -2.58
CA SER A 101 15.58 -0.55 -2.68
C SER A 101 14.34 0.06 -2.02
N ALA A 102 13.48 0.66 -2.84
CA ALA A 102 12.15 1.08 -2.42
C ALA A 102 11.29 -0.16 -2.12
N VAL A 103 11.25 -0.60 -0.87
CA VAL A 103 10.40 -1.72 -0.43
C VAL A 103 9.27 -1.19 0.45
N THR A 104 8.05 -1.32 -0.03
CA THR A 104 6.85 -1.29 0.80
C THR A 104 6.82 -2.60 1.58
N LEU A 105 7.44 -2.62 2.76
CA LEU A 105 7.63 -3.82 3.61
C LEU A 105 6.32 -4.38 4.18
N PHE A 106 5.25 -3.60 4.14
CA PHE A 106 3.92 -3.95 4.59
C PHE A 106 2.89 -3.30 3.67
N SER A 107 1.70 -3.88 3.56
CA SER A 107 0.63 -3.26 2.77
C SER A 107 0.26 -1.90 3.37
N VAL A 108 0.24 -0.86 2.53
CA VAL A 108 -0.16 0.49 2.93
C VAL A 108 -1.31 0.94 2.05
N GLU A 109 -2.39 1.39 2.67
CA GLU A 109 -3.49 2.07 2.01
C GLU A 109 -3.36 3.57 2.26
N TYR A 110 -3.37 4.35 1.18
CA TYR A 110 -3.47 5.80 1.26
C TYR A 110 -4.90 6.19 0.92
N ARG A 111 -5.55 6.91 1.84
CA ARG A 111 -6.96 7.29 1.70
C ARG A 111 -7.15 8.76 2.07
N LEU A 112 -8.11 9.40 1.42
CA LEU A 112 -8.55 10.73 1.81
C LEU A 112 -9.08 10.71 3.25
N ARG A 113 -8.81 11.79 3.98
CA ARG A 113 -9.27 11.98 5.36
C ARG A 113 -10.79 11.79 5.48
N GLN A 114 -11.22 11.00 6.46
CA GLN A 114 -12.63 10.81 6.79
C GLN A 114 -13.12 11.89 7.78
N PRO A 115 -14.43 12.16 7.86
CA PRO A 115 -14.98 13.24 8.70
C PRO A 115 -14.58 13.19 10.18
N GLN A 116 -14.31 12.00 10.72
CA GLN A 116 -13.94 11.79 12.12
C GLN A 116 -12.46 12.06 12.45
N HIS A 117 -11.59 12.11 11.44
CA HIS A 117 -10.17 12.40 11.66
C HIS A 117 -10.01 13.91 11.88
N SER A 118 -9.17 14.33 12.82
CA SER A 118 -8.94 15.75 13.15
C SER A 118 -7.55 16.25 12.73
N SER A 119 -6.58 15.35 12.60
CA SER A 119 -5.22 15.65 12.15
C SER A 119 -5.12 15.74 10.62
N ALA A 120 -4.03 16.34 10.13
CA ALA A 120 -3.71 16.38 8.70
C ALA A 120 -3.45 14.96 8.15
N PHE A 121 -2.74 14.14 8.92
CA PHE A 121 -2.49 12.74 8.64
C PHE A 121 -2.89 11.88 9.84
N THR A 122 -3.59 10.79 9.59
CA THR A 122 -3.91 9.73 10.58
C THR A 122 -3.29 8.45 10.08
N VAL A 123 -2.58 7.73 10.96
CA VAL A 123 -1.94 6.46 10.63
C VAL A 123 -2.60 5.39 11.48
N ASP A 124 -3.34 4.50 10.82
CA ASP A 124 -3.92 3.32 11.45
C ASP A 124 -3.04 2.10 11.13
N CYS A 125 -2.53 1.45 12.17
CA CYS A 125 -1.67 0.28 12.03
C CYS A 125 -2.39 -0.96 12.54
N ALA A 126 -2.58 -1.95 11.67
CA ALA A 126 -2.88 -3.31 12.07
C ALA A 126 -1.56 -4.04 12.34
N LEU A 127 -1.29 -4.35 13.61
CA LEU A 127 -0.07 -5.05 14.01
C LEU A 127 -0.32 -6.56 14.05
N MET A 128 0.66 -7.33 13.60
CA MET A 128 0.67 -8.80 13.75
C MET A 128 0.99 -9.16 15.20
N PHE A 129 0.34 -10.21 15.73
CA PHE A 129 0.59 -10.68 17.10
C PHE A 129 0.56 -12.21 17.21
N GLY A 130 1.21 -12.72 18.27
CA GLY A 130 1.17 -14.14 18.61
C GLY A 130 1.67 -15.06 17.50
N ALA A 131 0.81 -15.97 17.05
CA ALA A 131 1.15 -16.97 16.03
C ALA A 131 1.43 -16.34 14.66
N GLU A 132 0.70 -15.29 14.27
CA GLU A 132 0.87 -14.62 12.98
C GLU A 132 2.27 -14.00 12.85
N LEU A 133 2.69 -13.24 13.87
CA LEU A 133 4.03 -12.68 13.93
C LEU A 133 5.10 -13.77 13.93
N GLY A 134 4.85 -14.88 14.63
CA GLY A 134 5.75 -16.03 14.62
C GLY A 134 5.94 -16.65 13.24
N THR A 135 4.85 -16.83 12.49
CA THR A 135 4.89 -17.33 11.12
C THR A 135 5.61 -16.36 10.19
N TYR A 136 5.37 -15.06 10.31
CA TYR A 136 6.04 -14.03 9.52
C TYR A 136 7.56 -14.03 9.77
N LEU A 137 7.98 -13.99 11.04
CA LEU A 137 9.41 -14.08 11.40
C LEU A 137 10.04 -15.38 10.92
N GLY A 138 9.31 -16.50 10.96
CA GLY A 138 9.77 -17.79 10.48
C GLY A 138 9.98 -17.85 8.97
N ARG A 139 9.18 -17.13 8.18
CA ARG A 139 9.37 -16.99 6.72
C ARG A 139 10.52 -16.04 6.39
N LEU A 140 10.57 -14.90 7.06
CA LEU A 140 11.66 -13.94 6.89
C LEU A 140 13.03 -14.57 7.20
N LEU A 141 13.05 -15.49 8.16
CA LEU A 141 14.23 -16.28 8.50
C LEU A 141 14.59 -17.32 7.41
N GLU A 142 13.59 -17.91 6.74
CA GLU A 142 13.81 -18.77 5.55
C GLU A 142 14.46 -17.94 4.45
N ASP A 143 13.85 -16.81 4.06
CA ASP A 143 14.36 -15.91 3.01
C ASP A 143 15.81 -15.47 3.30
N PHE A 144 16.11 -15.15 4.57
CA PHE A 144 17.45 -14.79 5.03
C PHE A 144 18.50 -15.87 4.74
N ARG A 145 18.17 -17.15 4.98
CA ARG A 145 19.07 -18.30 4.79
C ARG A 145 18.97 -18.95 3.43
N GLN A 146 17.96 -18.61 2.64
CA GLN A 146 17.57 -19.37 1.46
C GLN A 146 18.73 -19.56 0.50
N ILE A 147 19.53 -18.52 0.23
CA ILE A 147 20.71 -18.62 -0.63
C ILE A 147 21.83 -19.51 -0.06
N ASP A 148 22.00 -19.51 1.26
CA ASP A 148 23.05 -20.29 1.94
C ASP A 148 22.71 -21.78 1.94
N LEU A 149 21.42 -22.10 2.10
CA LEU A 149 20.89 -23.47 2.17
C LEU A 149 20.49 -24.02 0.79
N ALA A 150 20.29 -23.16 -0.21
CA ALA A 150 19.89 -23.57 -1.55
C ALA A 150 20.89 -24.53 -2.19
N ASP A 151 20.37 -25.55 -2.87
CA ASP A 151 21.19 -26.51 -3.59
C ASP A 151 21.75 -25.91 -4.91
N PRO A 152 22.73 -26.57 -5.57
CA PRO A 152 23.31 -26.04 -6.81
C PRO A 152 22.30 -25.87 -7.96
N GLN A 153 21.22 -26.65 -7.99
CA GLN A 153 20.21 -26.56 -9.05
C GLN A 153 19.31 -25.34 -8.82
N GLU A 154 18.87 -25.13 -7.59
CA GLU A 154 18.07 -23.96 -7.18
C GLU A 154 18.82 -22.65 -7.43
N ARG A 155 20.10 -22.59 -7.04
CA ARG A 155 20.95 -21.42 -7.33
C ARG A 155 21.12 -21.17 -8.82
N THR A 156 21.22 -22.22 -9.62
CA THR A 156 21.34 -22.07 -11.08
C THR A 156 20.02 -21.57 -11.70
N ALA A 157 18.89 -21.93 -11.10
CA ALA A 157 17.57 -21.56 -11.60
C ALA A 157 17.20 -20.10 -11.31
N ASP A 158 17.49 -19.60 -10.10
CA ASP A 158 17.07 -18.24 -9.68
C ASP A 158 18.01 -17.60 -8.64
N LEU A 159 19.29 -17.45 -8.97
CA LEU A 159 20.25 -16.80 -8.05
C LEU A 159 19.82 -15.37 -7.71
N GLU A 160 19.33 -14.62 -8.70
CA GLU A 160 18.99 -13.21 -8.53
C GLU A 160 17.80 -13.01 -7.58
N GLY A 161 16.76 -13.85 -7.69
CA GLY A 161 15.65 -13.87 -6.75
C GLY A 161 16.08 -14.22 -5.33
N LEU A 162 16.90 -15.26 -5.18
CA LEU A 162 17.44 -15.69 -3.88
C LEU A 162 18.30 -14.60 -3.20
N GLU A 163 19.13 -13.90 -3.97
CA GLU A 163 19.92 -12.77 -3.47
C GLU A 163 19.02 -11.60 -3.05
N ALA A 164 17.99 -11.29 -3.85
CA ALA A 164 17.05 -10.21 -3.57
C ALA A 164 16.21 -10.48 -2.31
N ASP A 165 15.71 -11.71 -2.14
CA ASP A 165 14.93 -12.12 -0.97
C ASP A 165 15.77 -12.13 0.30
N SER A 166 16.99 -12.70 0.24
CA SER A 166 17.93 -12.67 1.37
C SER A 166 18.33 -11.24 1.75
N LEU A 167 18.60 -10.37 0.77
CA LEU A 167 18.90 -8.96 1.02
C LEU A 167 17.72 -8.24 1.67
N THR A 168 16.50 -8.48 1.19
CA THR A 168 15.28 -7.89 1.75
C THR A 168 15.10 -8.33 3.20
N ALA A 169 15.23 -9.62 3.50
CA ALA A 169 15.12 -10.16 4.85
C ALA A 169 16.16 -9.56 5.80
N ARG A 170 17.42 -9.46 5.37
CA ARG A 170 18.51 -8.78 6.11
C ARG A 170 18.14 -7.35 6.46
N GLN A 171 17.63 -6.58 5.50
CA GLN A 171 17.22 -5.20 5.73
C GLN A 171 16.07 -5.11 6.76
N VAL A 172 15.08 -6.00 6.69
CA VAL A 172 13.99 -6.02 7.69
C VAL A 172 14.53 -6.25 9.09
N PHE A 173 15.41 -7.25 9.27
CA PHE A 173 16.01 -7.53 10.57
C PHE A 173 16.85 -6.37 11.11
N GLU A 174 17.66 -5.72 10.27
CA GLU A 174 18.45 -4.55 10.66
C GLU A 174 17.56 -3.36 11.05
N ILE A 175 16.51 -3.09 10.27
CA ILE A 175 15.57 -2.00 10.56
C ILE A 175 14.83 -2.27 11.88
N ALA A 176 14.36 -3.50 12.09
CA ALA A 176 13.55 -3.86 13.25
C ALA A 176 14.39 -3.99 14.53
N PHE A 177 15.56 -4.64 14.45
CA PHE A 177 16.31 -5.11 15.61
C PHE A 177 17.75 -4.60 15.68
N GLY A 178 18.33 -4.04 14.60
CA GLY A 178 19.74 -3.66 14.51
C GLY A 178 20.21 -2.62 15.54
N LYS A 179 19.29 -1.87 16.14
CA LYS A 179 19.59 -0.89 17.21
C LYS A 179 19.38 -1.45 18.62
N MET A 180 18.97 -2.72 18.75
CA MET A 180 18.71 -3.33 20.05
C MET A 180 19.99 -3.91 20.62
N ASP A 181 20.22 -3.67 21.91
CA ASP A 181 21.37 -4.23 22.60
C ASP A 181 21.37 -5.76 22.52
N GLY A 182 22.51 -6.29 22.07
CA GLY A 182 22.79 -7.71 21.95
C GLY A 182 22.28 -8.36 20.66
N PHE A 183 21.63 -7.62 19.76
CA PHE A 183 21.22 -8.17 18.46
C PHE A 183 22.38 -8.14 17.46
N ASP A 184 22.59 -9.25 16.75
CA ASP A 184 23.51 -9.38 15.63
C ASP A 184 22.94 -10.37 14.61
N LEU A 185 23.07 -10.09 13.32
CA LEU A 185 22.53 -10.94 12.26
C LEU A 185 23.12 -12.36 12.28
N ALA A 186 24.36 -12.55 12.75
CA ALA A 186 24.97 -13.87 12.86
C ALA A 186 24.22 -14.78 13.84
N MET A 187 23.43 -14.22 14.76
CA MET A 187 22.58 -15.01 15.67
C MET A 187 21.41 -15.68 14.97
N LEU A 188 21.11 -15.31 13.72
CA LEU A 188 20.04 -15.88 12.90
C LEU A 188 20.53 -17.01 11.98
N GLU A 189 21.84 -17.23 11.91
CA GLU A 189 22.42 -18.38 11.22
C GLU A 189 21.97 -19.66 11.91
N HIS A 190 21.40 -20.58 11.14
CA HIS A 190 20.96 -21.88 11.58
C HIS A 190 21.20 -22.93 10.47
N ASP A 191 21.25 -24.19 10.89
CA ASP A 191 21.40 -25.33 9.99
C ASP A 191 20.05 -25.65 9.32
N ASP A 192 20.05 -26.49 8.29
CA ASP A 192 18.83 -26.98 7.64
C ASP A 192 18.14 -28.07 8.51
N ASP A 193 17.77 -27.70 9.74
CA ASP A 193 17.04 -28.54 10.66
C ASP A 193 16.01 -27.74 11.47
N ASP A 194 14.87 -28.38 11.77
CA ASP A 194 13.76 -27.73 12.47
C ASP A 194 14.16 -27.19 13.85
N LYS A 195 15.09 -27.86 14.55
CA LYS A 195 15.44 -27.51 15.92
C LYS A 195 16.28 -26.23 15.99
N SER A 196 17.31 -26.11 15.15
CA SER A 196 18.12 -24.89 15.09
C SER A 196 17.29 -23.70 14.58
N ARG A 197 16.41 -23.94 13.61
CA ARG A 197 15.43 -22.97 13.13
C ARG A 197 14.47 -22.50 14.22
N GLU A 198 13.87 -23.42 14.99
CA GLU A 198 12.96 -23.08 16.09
C GLU A 198 13.63 -22.19 17.14
N ILE A 199 14.91 -22.43 17.44
CA ILE A 199 15.72 -21.60 18.36
C ILE A 199 15.88 -20.18 17.81
N ALA A 200 16.23 -20.04 16.53
CA ALA A 200 16.38 -18.74 15.89
C ALA A 200 15.04 -17.96 15.84
N VAL A 201 13.93 -18.64 15.55
CA VAL A 201 12.58 -18.02 15.60
C VAL A 201 12.21 -17.61 17.02
N ALA A 202 12.52 -18.42 18.03
CA ALA A 202 12.27 -18.08 19.42
C ALA A 202 13.10 -16.86 19.87
N LEU A 203 14.35 -16.76 19.40
CA LEU A 203 15.21 -15.59 19.61
C LEU A 203 14.57 -14.34 19.01
N LEU A 204 14.15 -14.39 17.74
CA LEU A 204 13.47 -13.28 17.06
C LEU A 204 12.18 -12.85 17.78
N LYS A 205 11.38 -13.81 18.27
CA LYS A 205 10.19 -13.51 19.08
C LYS A 205 10.54 -12.78 20.38
N SER A 206 11.67 -13.12 21.02
CA SER A 206 12.13 -12.44 22.24
C SER A 206 12.55 -10.99 21.98
N TYR A 207 13.19 -10.71 20.84
CA TYR A 207 13.49 -9.35 20.40
C TYR A 207 12.22 -8.58 20.04
N ALA A 208 11.30 -9.21 19.31
CA ALA A 208 10.02 -8.59 18.95
C ALA A 208 9.20 -8.19 20.20
N ALA A 209 9.22 -9.00 21.26
CA ALA A 209 8.55 -8.69 22.52
C ALA A 209 9.15 -7.48 23.27
N ARG A 210 10.41 -7.13 22.99
CA ARG A 210 11.11 -5.96 23.55
C ARG A 210 10.94 -4.70 22.69
N LEU A 211 10.32 -4.80 21.52
CA LEU A 211 10.03 -3.62 20.70
C LEU A 211 9.06 -2.71 21.45
N GLU A 212 9.56 -1.56 21.90
CA GLU A 212 8.73 -0.53 22.49
C GLU A 212 7.92 0.17 21.40
N PHE A 213 6.75 -0.37 21.09
CA PHE A 213 5.75 0.41 20.37
C PHE A 213 5.21 1.46 21.33
N ARG A 214 5.69 2.70 21.19
CA ARG A 214 5.21 3.85 21.97
C ARG A 214 3.72 4.05 21.67
N ARG A 215 2.86 3.37 22.43
CA ARG A 215 1.41 3.62 22.41
C ARG A 215 1.21 5.06 22.86
N ARG A 216 0.85 5.94 21.93
CA ARG A 216 0.26 7.23 22.24
C ARG A 216 -1.24 7.09 22.25
#